data_AF-A0A1M4TNB6-F1
#
_entry.id   AF-A0A1M4TNB6-F1
#
_cell.length_a   1.000
_cell.length_b   1.000
_cell.length_c   1.000
_cell.angle_alpha   90.00
_cell.angle_beta   90.00
_cell.angle_gamma   90.00
#
_symmetry.space_group_name_H-M   'P 1'
#
loop_
_entity.id
_entity.type
_entity.pdbx_description
1 polymer ?
#
loop_
_entity_poly.entity_id
_entity_poly.type
_entity_poly.pdbx_seq_one_letter_code
_entity_poly.pdbx_strand_id
1 'polypeptide(L)'
;MHASRHITLSSALVALCAGEAFGLTPLPPPCAYSGDKVEGREITSASKWDNGVVTYTTYDQAEREYLYLEHCPSGKILRSKSQPYSLTSKGPRDAGEISATVYDALNSGTSYTIGDVQMLLRNQGVRTKRFTSKAESCVCQTHYPVLRGSKTPYKKDAK
;
A
#
# COMPACT_ATOMS: atom_id res chain seq x y z
N MET A 1 -10.73 -51.68 -60.64
CA MET A 1 -9.28 -51.44 -60.75
C MET A 1 -8.92 -50.19 -59.96
N HIS A 2 -7.75 -50.25 -59.34
CA HIS A 2 -7.00 -49.34 -58.47
C HIS A 2 -7.40 -47.87 -58.24
N ALA A 3 -7.54 -47.58 -56.94
CA ALA A 3 -6.87 -46.56 -56.11
C ALA A 3 -6.17 -45.35 -56.79
N SER A 4 -6.48 -44.16 -56.25
CA SER A 4 -5.43 -43.20 -55.88
C SER A 4 -5.89 -42.35 -54.70
N ARG A 5 -5.37 -42.68 -53.52
CA ARG A 5 -5.33 -41.79 -52.35
C ARG A 5 -3.97 -41.08 -52.40
N HIS A 6 -3.95 -39.80 -52.72
CA HIS A 6 -2.81 -38.96 -52.42
C HIS A 6 -3.08 -38.23 -51.10
N ILE A 7 -2.31 -38.61 -50.09
CA ILE A 7 -2.17 -37.92 -48.81
C ILE A 7 -1.17 -36.80 -49.06
N THR A 8 -1.61 -35.55 -48.93
CA THR A 8 -0.70 -34.41 -48.90
C THR A 8 -0.69 -33.86 -47.48
N LEU A 9 0.37 -34.18 -46.75
CA LEU A 9 0.77 -33.51 -45.52
C LEU A 9 1.08 -32.04 -45.84
N SER A 10 0.36 -31.11 -45.21
CA SER A 10 0.80 -29.72 -45.10
C SER A 10 0.42 -29.17 -43.73
N SER A 11 1.45 -29.19 -42.89
CA SER A 11 1.80 -28.24 -41.84
C SER A 11 0.67 -27.46 -41.18
N ALA A 12 0.41 -27.86 -39.94
CA ALA A 12 -0.32 -27.10 -38.94
C ALA A 12 0.20 -25.65 -38.84
N LEU A 13 -0.65 -24.71 -39.27
CA LEU A 13 -0.61 -23.31 -38.87
C LEU A 13 -1.92 -23.04 -38.13
N VAL A 14 -2.00 -23.53 -36.90
CA VAL A 14 -2.94 -22.99 -35.92
C VAL A 14 -2.39 -21.61 -35.55
N ALA A 15 -2.72 -20.62 -36.36
CA ALA A 15 -2.69 -19.24 -35.94
C ALA A 15 -3.79 -19.07 -34.88
N LEU A 16 -3.46 -19.44 -33.64
CA LEU A 16 -4.16 -18.91 -32.47
C LEU A 16 -3.91 -17.42 -32.49
N CYS A 17 -4.81 -16.67 -33.13
CA CYS A 17 -4.99 -15.25 -32.85
C CYS A 17 -5.24 -15.15 -31.34
N ALA A 18 -4.17 -14.89 -30.59
CA ALA A 18 -4.24 -14.52 -29.19
C ALA A 18 -5.16 -13.30 -29.13
N GLY A 19 -6.22 -13.45 -28.35
CA GLY A 19 -7.44 -12.69 -28.51
C GLY A 19 -7.29 -11.19 -28.28
N GLU A 20 -8.27 -10.47 -28.82
CA GLU A 20 -8.70 -9.17 -28.32
C GLU A 20 -9.16 -9.30 -26.86
N ALA A 21 -8.21 -9.36 -25.93
CA ALA A 21 -8.46 -9.31 -24.49
C ALA A 21 -7.72 -8.14 -23.81
N PHE A 22 -7.11 -7.24 -24.60
CA PHE A 22 -6.50 -6.00 -24.09
C PHE A 22 -7.51 -4.87 -23.85
N GLY A 23 -8.80 -5.09 -24.12
CA GLY A 23 -9.85 -4.07 -24.02
C GLY A 23 -10.76 -4.12 -22.79
N LEU A 24 -10.63 -5.12 -21.90
CA LEU A 24 -11.57 -5.33 -20.79
C LEU A 24 -10.94 -5.37 -19.40
N THR A 25 -9.61 -5.26 -19.29
CA THR A 25 -8.99 -4.99 -17.99
C THR A 25 -9.00 -3.47 -17.79
N PRO A 26 -9.79 -2.93 -16.83
CA PRO A 26 -9.70 -1.52 -16.52
C PRO A 26 -8.24 -1.21 -16.20
N LEU A 27 -7.69 -0.18 -16.86
CA LEU A 27 -6.34 0.30 -16.56
C LEU A 27 -6.18 0.35 -15.03
N PRO A 28 -5.11 -0.25 -14.47
CA PRO A 28 -4.91 -0.23 -13.04
C PRO A 28 -5.02 1.23 -12.59
N PRO A 29 -5.83 1.53 -11.58
CA PRO A 29 -6.01 2.90 -11.14
C PRO A 29 -4.64 3.51 -10.85
N PRO A 30 -4.41 4.79 -11.14
CA PRO A 30 -3.22 5.47 -10.69
C PRO A 30 -3.27 5.53 -9.16
N CYS A 31 -2.76 4.52 -8.45
CA CYS A 31 -2.36 4.72 -7.06
C CYS A 31 -1.22 5.74 -7.02
N ALA A 32 -1.14 6.50 -5.94
CA ALA A 32 -0.14 7.54 -5.72
C ALA A 32 1.31 7.04 -5.83
N TYR A 33 1.49 5.74 -5.66
CA TYR A 33 2.77 5.08 -5.40
C TYR A 33 3.04 4.05 -6.47
N SER A 34 3.31 4.47 -7.71
CA SER A 34 3.68 3.51 -8.76
C SER A 34 4.89 2.68 -8.31
N GLY A 35 4.72 1.36 -8.17
CA GLY A 35 5.79 0.47 -7.74
C GLY A 35 6.18 0.64 -6.26
N ASP A 36 5.19 0.60 -5.37
CA ASP A 36 5.40 0.45 -3.92
C ASP A 36 6.27 1.56 -3.30
N LYS A 37 6.15 2.82 -3.73
CA LYS A 37 6.98 3.93 -3.20
C LYS A 37 6.19 5.02 -2.50
N VAL A 38 6.41 5.26 -1.20
CA VAL A 38 5.87 6.42 -0.47
C VAL A 38 6.97 7.44 -0.19
N GLU A 39 6.73 8.71 -0.53
CA GLU A 39 7.73 9.79 -0.41
C GLU A 39 9.09 9.42 -1.06
N GLY A 40 9.04 8.73 -2.22
CA GLY A 40 10.22 8.29 -2.96
C GLY A 40 10.94 7.05 -2.38
N ARG A 41 10.39 6.39 -1.35
CA ARG A 41 10.99 5.23 -0.67
C ARG A 41 10.16 3.98 -0.84
N GLU A 42 10.83 2.86 -1.05
CA GLU A 42 10.19 1.55 -1.25
C GLU A 42 9.51 1.05 0.02
N ILE A 43 8.31 0.54 -0.17
CA ILE A 43 7.49 -0.14 0.83
C ILE A 43 8.03 -1.56 0.94
N THR A 44 8.51 -1.89 2.13
CA THR A 44 9.15 -3.18 2.42
C THR A 44 8.21 -4.17 3.11
N SER A 45 7.18 -3.66 3.77
CA SER A 45 6.12 -4.48 4.35
C SER A 45 4.81 -3.70 4.36
N ALA A 46 3.70 -4.44 4.32
CA ALA A 46 2.36 -3.88 4.43
C ALA A 46 1.43 -4.84 5.20
N SER A 47 0.45 -4.28 5.89
CA SER A 47 -0.59 -5.03 6.57
C SER A 47 -1.90 -4.24 6.56
N LYS A 48 -3.02 -4.94 6.76
CA LYS A 48 -4.35 -4.35 6.81
C LYS A 48 -4.99 -4.58 8.17
N TRP A 49 -5.91 -3.71 8.55
CA TRP A 49 -6.59 -3.70 9.83
C TRP A 49 -8.08 -3.50 9.65
N ASP A 50 -8.88 -4.10 10.52
CA ASP A 50 -10.32 -3.86 10.51
C ASP A 50 -10.60 -2.35 10.61
N ASN A 51 -11.64 -1.88 9.92
CA ASN A 51 -11.99 -0.45 9.74
C ASN A 51 -11.26 0.31 8.62
N GLY A 52 -10.70 -0.37 7.62
CA GLY A 52 -10.19 0.31 6.42
C GLY A 52 -8.87 1.03 6.66
N VAL A 53 -8.08 0.56 7.62
CA VAL A 53 -6.74 1.08 7.90
C VAL A 53 -5.69 0.12 7.34
N VAL A 54 -4.62 0.67 6.77
CA VAL A 54 -3.44 -0.10 6.37
C VAL A 54 -2.20 0.44 7.06
N THR A 55 -1.27 -0.44 7.38
CA THR A 55 0.08 -0.11 7.81
C THR A 55 1.08 -0.48 6.74
N TYR A 56 2.13 0.31 6.59
CA TYR A 56 3.25 -0.04 5.72
C TYR A 56 4.56 0.59 6.20
N THR A 57 5.68 -0.06 5.91
CA THR A 57 7.02 0.39 6.31
C THR A 57 7.88 0.77 5.12
N THR A 58 8.76 1.76 5.30
CA THR A 58 9.85 2.06 4.35
C THR A 58 11.14 2.32 5.09
N TYR A 59 12.27 2.26 4.39
CA TYR A 59 13.57 2.68 4.91
C TYR A 59 14.14 3.90 4.19
N ASP A 60 14.94 4.70 4.88
CA ASP A 60 15.81 5.70 4.25
C ASP A 60 17.27 5.23 4.18
N GLN A 61 18.10 5.97 3.46
CA GLN A 61 19.53 5.69 3.31
C GLN A 61 20.33 5.80 4.62
N ALA A 62 19.73 6.36 5.68
CA ALA A 62 20.31 6.45 7.01
C ALA A 62 19.81 5.31 7.92
N GLU A 63 19.34 4.22 7.33
CA GLU A 63 18.85 3.02 8.02
C GLU A 63 17.74 3.34 9.03
N ARG A 64 16.90 4.34 8.73
CA ARG A 64 15.72 4.63 9.55
C ARG A 64 14.51 3.96 8.97
N GLU A 65 13.75 3.30 9.84
CA GLU A 65 12.44 2.82 9.52
C GLU A 65 11.41 3.94 9.65
N TYR A 66 10.48 3.97 8.71
CA TYR A 66 9.29 4.80 8.76
C TYR A 66 8.08 3.90 8.70
N LEU A 67 7.25 4.00 9.72
CA LEU A 67 5.98 3.32 9.79
C LEU A 67 4.88 4.31 9.42
N TYR A 68 4.04 3.91 8.48
CA TYR A 68 2.88 4.66 8.02
C TYR A 68 1.62 3.92 8.43
N LEU A 69 0.62 4.71 8.84
CA LEU A 69 -0.73 4.27 9.09
C LEU A 69 -1.65 5.11 8.20
N GLU A 70 -2.29 4.50 7.22
CA GLU A 70 -3.21 5.17 6.31
C GLU A 70 -4.64 4.69 6.53
N HIS A 71 -5.55 5.64 6.75
CA HIS A 71 -6.98 5.36 6.72
C HIS A 71 -7.48 5.46 5.27
N CYS A 72 -7.80 4.31 4.67
CA CYS A 72 -8.17 4.16 3.28
C CYS A 72 -9.48 4.84 2.86
N PRO A 73 -10.47 5.09 3.73
CA PRO A 73 -11.59 5.97 3.38
C PRO A 73 -11.19 7.46 3.30
N SER A 74 -10.46 7.98 4.30
CA SER A 74 -10.27 9.44 4.43
C SER A 74 -8.94 9.98 3.89
N GLY A 75 -7.96 9.10 3.67
CA GLY A 75 -6.63 9.43 3.12
C GLY A 75 -5.73 10.11 4.13
N LYS A 76 -6.11 10.04 5.41
CA LYS A 76 -5.32 10.56 6.51
C LYS A 76 -4.22 9.56 6.81
N ILE A 77 -3.00 10.07 6.86
CA ILE A 77 -1.80 9.30 7.15
C ILE A 77 -1.22 9.79 8.46
N LEU A 78 -0.80 8.85 9.29
CA LEU A 78 0.09 9.06 10.42
C LEU A 78 1.42 8.38 10.12
N ARG A 79 2.53 9.09 10.35
CA ARG A 79 3.86 8.57 10.08
C ARG A 79 4.75 8.72 11.30
N SER A 80 5.37 7.63 11.72
CA SER A 80 6.46 7.62 12.70
C SER A 80 7.80 7.41 12.01
N LYS A 81 8.89 7.77 12.68
CA LYS A 81 10.27 7.57 12.20
C LYS A 81 11.15 7.10 13.35
N SER A 82 11.85 5.98 13.15
CA SER A 82 12.82 5.46 14.11
C SER A 82 14.09 6.32 14.19
N GLN A 83 14.95 6.01 15.15
CA GLN A 83 16.36 6.39 15.07
C GLN A 83 17.08 5.54 14.00
N PRO A 84 18.22 6.02 13.46
CA PRO A 84 19.11 5.20 12.64
C PRO A 84 19.44 3.88 13.34
N TYR A 85 19.45 2.77 12.61
CA TYR A 85 19.83 1.46 13.16
C TYR A 85 21.27 1.43 13.72
N SER A 86 22.15 2.25 13.15
CA SER A 86 23.52 2.49 13.65
C SER A 86 23.58 3.08 15.07
N LEU A 87 22.49 3.64 15.61
CA LEU A 87 22.40 4.06 16.99
C LEU A 87 21.68 2.99 17.80
N THR A 88 22.37 2.42 18.81
CA THR A 88 21.76 1.48 19.74
C THR A 88 20.61 2.19 20.48
N SER A 89 19.37 1.82 20.17
CA SER A 89 18.18 2.40 20.78
C SER A 89 17.36 1.32 21.46
N LYS A 90 16.99 1.57 22.71
CA LYS A 90 15.96 0.83 23.44
C LYS A 90 14.98 1.87 23.96
N GLY A 91 13.75 1.88 23.46
CA GLY A 91 12.73 2.87 23.81
C GLY A 91 11.90 3.34 22.62
N PRO A 92 11.09 4.40 22.77
CA PRO A 92 9.99 4.74 21.84
C PRO A 92 10.43 5.28 20.46
N ARG A 93 11.72 5.22 20.16
CA ARG A 93 12.31 5.55 18.86
C ARG A 93 12.96 4.33 18.18
N ASP A 94 12.96 3.19 18.83
CA ASP A 94 13.31 1.90 18.21
C ASP A 94 12.19 1.47 17.25
N ALA A 95 12.57 0.83 16.15
CA ALA A 95 11.61 0.41 15.12
C ALA A 95 10.65 -0.68 15.63
N GLY A 96 11.16 -1.62 16.44
CA GLY A 96 10.36 -2.68 17.06
C GLY A 96 9.35 -2.10 18.06
N GLU A 97 9.80 -1.18 18.92
CA GLU A 97 8.92 -0.50 19.89
C GLU A 97 7.82 0.33 19.20
N ILE A 98 8.17 1.07 18.14
CA ILE A 98 7.18 1.84 17.35
C ILE A 98 6.14 0.88 16.75
N SER A 99 6.58 -0.22 16.16
CA SER A 99 5.69 -1.21 15.53
C SER A 99 4.80 -1.92 16.55
N ALA A 100 5.36 -2.31 17.70
CA ALA A 100 4.60 -2.90 18.81
C ALA A 100 3.54 -1.92 19.33
N THR A 101 3.90 -0.66 19.54
CA THR A 101 2.94 0.35 20.02
C THR A 101 1.81 0.59 19.02
N VAL A 102 2.11 0.61 17.72
CA VAL A 102 1.07 0.72 16.68
C VAL A 102 0.20 -0.53 16.65
N TYR A 103 0.79 -1.71 16.75
CA TYR A 103 0.06 -2.97 16.80
C TYR A 103 -0.92 -2.98 17.98
N ASP A 104 -0.46 -2.64 19.20
CA ASP A 104 -1.29 -2.60 20.39
C ASP A 104 -2.44 -1.60 20.27
N ALA A 105 -2.17 -0.42 19.68
CA ALA A 105 -3.20 0.57 19.44
C ALA A 105 -4.30 0.03 18.52
N LEU A 106 -3.93 -0.67 17.44
CA LEU A 106 -4.86 -1.16 16.43
C LEU A 106 -5.55 -2.48 16.82
N ASN A 107 -4.88 -3.33 17.60
CA ASN A 107 -5.37 -4.64 18.02
C ASN A 107 -6.32 -4.58 19.23
N SER A 108 -6.51 -3.41 19.85
CA SER A 108 -7.37 -3.22 21.02
C SER A 108 -8.88 -3.43 20.78
N GLY A 109 -9.30 -3.74 19.54
CA GLY A 109 -10.71 -3.98 19.17
C GLY A 109 -11.60 -2.74 19.19
N THR A 110 -11.04 -1.57 19.51
CA THR A 110 -11.75 -0.28 19.55
C THR A 110 -11.65 0.41 18.19
N SER A 111 -12.76 0.97 17.70
CA SER A 111 -12.73 1.80 16.49
C SER A 111 -12.04 3.12 16.80
N TYR A 112 -10.79 3.27 16.38
CA TYR A 112 -10.03 4.50 16.56
C TYR A 112 -9.98 5.34 15.30
N THR A 113 -10.12 6.65 15.46
CA THR A 113 -9.72 7.58 14.41
C THR A 113 -8.19 7.67 14.36
N ILE A 114 -7.65 8.13 13.23
CA ILE A 114 -6.21 8.45 13.13
C ILE A 114 -5.75 9.45 14.22
N GLY A 115 -6.65 10.31 14.72
CA GLY A 115 -6.35 11.23 15.81
C GLY A 115 -6.17 10.51 17.15
N ASP A 116 -7.01 9.51 17.43
CA ASP A 116 -6.93 8.71 18.65
C ASP A 116 -5.65 7.88 18.66
N VAL A 117 -5.32 7.23 17.54
CA VAL A 117 -4.05 6.49 17.40
C VAL A 117 -2.86 7.43 17.58
N GLN A 118 -2.91 8.65 17.03
CA GLN A 118 -1.86 9.64 17.25
C GLN A 118 -1.68 10.00 18.72
N MET A 119 -2.78 10.15 19.47
CA MET A 119 -2.73 10.42 20.91
C MET A 119 -2.16 9.24 21.68
N LEU A 120 -2.57 8.01 21.37
CA LEU A 120 -2.04 6.79 21.99
C LEU A 120 -0.53 6.66 21.79
N LEU A 121 -0.06 6.83 20.55
CA LEU A 121 1.37 6.80 20.23
C LEU A 121 2.14 7.91 20.96
N ARG A 122 1.57 9.12 21.04
CA ARG A 122 2.18 10.23 21.78
C ARG A 122 2.33 9.92 23.27
N ASN A 123 1.34 9.29 23.89
CA ASN A 123 1.38 8.92 25.31
C ASN A 123 2.47 7.89 25.61
N GLN A 124 2.82 7.06 24.62
CA GLN A 124 3.92 6.10 24.67
C GLN A 124 5.26 6.72 24.24
N GLY A 125 5.32 8.03 24.02
CA GLY A 125 6.53 8.75 23.63
C GLY A 125 6.90 8.63 22.14
N VAL A 126 6.09 7.95 21.33
CA VAL A 126 6.30 7.78 19.90
C VAL A 126 5.90 9.07 19.17
N ARG A 127 6.89 9.70 18.52
CA ARG A 127 6.67 10.93 17.77
C ARG A 127 6.11 10.64 16.39
N THR A 128 4.97 11.26 16.07
CA THR A 128 4.30 11.06 14.78
C THR A 128 4.03 12.38 14.06
N LYS A 129 3.93 12.30 12.72
CA LYS A 129 3.49 13.38 11.85
C LYS A 129 2.21 12.96 11.13
N ARG A 130 1.18 13.79 11.21
CA ARG A 130 -0.09 13.58 10.49
C ARG A 130 -0.12 14.40 9.21
N PHE A 131 -0.61 13.81 8.13
CA PHE A 131 -0.85 14.51 6.86
C PHE A 131 -1.99 13.83 6.09
N THR A 132 -2.37 14.42 4.96
CA THR A 132 -3.35 13.83 4.04
C THR A 132 -2.62 13.46 2.76
N SER A 133 -2.79 12.23 2.29
CA SER A 133 -2.21 11.82 1.02
C SER A 133 -2.87 12.57 -0.14
N LYS A 134 -2.09 12.89 -1.17
CA LYS A 134 -2.61 13.50 -2.41
C LYS A 134 -3.32 12.48 -3.30
N ALA A 135 -2.99 11.20 -3.15
CA ALA A 135 -3.64 10.09 -3.84
C ALA A 135 -3.61 8.83 -2.94
N GLU A 136 -4.49 7.88 -3.21
CA GLU A 136 -4.57 6.64 -2.44
C GLU A 136 -3.32 5.76 -2.64
N SER A 137 -2.84 5.12 -1.58
CA SER A 137 -1.75 4.15 -1.70
C SER A 137 -2.18 2.90 -2.47
N CYS A 138 -1.22 2.25 -3.15
CA CYS A 138 -1.51 0.95 -3.76
C CYS A 138 -1.87 -0.10 -2.69
N VAL A 139 -1.35 0.05 -1.46
CA VAL A 139 -1.71 -0.80 -0.31
C VAL A 139 -3.21 -0.71 0.00
N CYS A 140 -3.78 0.50 0.03
CA CYS A 140 -5.23 0.68 0.19
C CYS A 140 -6.02 0.08 -0.99
N GLN A 141 -5.55 0.25 -2.22
CA GLN A 141 -6.22 -0.34 -3.39
C GLN A 141 -6.22 -1.88 -3.37
N THR A 142 -5.12 -2.48 -2.93
CA THR A 142 -4.98 -3.94 -2.82
C THR A 142 -5.87 -4.50 -1.72
N HIS A 143 -5.94 -3.85 -0.55
CA HIS A 143 -6.63 -4.41 0.61
C HIS A 143 -8.07 -3.93 0.79
N TYR A 144 -8.43 -2.77 0.24
CA TYR A 144 -9.78 -2.19 0.28
C TYR A 144 -10.22 -1.70 -1.10
N PRO A 145 -10.29 -2.58 -2.12
CA PRO A 145 -10.64 -2.19 -3.49
C PRO A 145 -12.05 -1.60 -3.60
N VAL A 146 -12.96 -1.93 -2.68
CA VAL A 146 -14.33 -1.37 -2.62
C VAL A 146 -14.37 0.08 -2.13
N LEU A 147 -13.32 0.53 -1.44
CA LEU A 147 -13.17 1.93 -1.02
C LEU A 147 -12.48 2.78 -2.10
N ARG A 148 -12.11 2.17 -3.24
CA ARG A 148 -11.51 2.83 -4.40
C ARG A 148 -12.42 3.96 -4.88
N GLY A 149 -11.85 5.15 -5.04
CA GLY A 149 -12.60 6.32 -5.53
C GLY A 149 -13.56 6.94 -4.53
N SER A 150 -13.70 6.41 -3.31
CA SER A 150 -14.34 7.14 -2.19
C SER A 150 -13.61 8.45 -1.85
N LYS A 151 -12.37 8.59 -2.34
CA LYS A 151 -11.59 9.82 -2.39
C LYS A 151 -11.61 10.37 -3.80
N THR A 152 -12.27 11.49 -4.01
CA THR A 152 -11.69 12.46 -4.95
C THR A 152 -10.35 12.86 -4.33
N PRO A 153 -9.21 12.69 -5.02
CA PRO A 153 -7.92 13.19 -4.51
C PRO A 153 -8.13 14.68 -4.25
N TYR A 154 -8.07 15.08 -2.99
CA TYR A 154 -8.42 16.42 -2.52
C TYR A 154 -7.93 17.45 -3.53
N LYS A 155 -8.86 18.05 -4.27
CA LYS A 155 -8.55 19.25 -5.05
C LYS A 155 -7.89 20.18 -4.05
N LYS A 156 -6.68 20.61 -4.37
CA LYS A 156 -6.05 21.76 -3.75
C LYS A 156 -7.13 22.83 -3.68
N ASP A 157 -7.45 23.34 -2.48
CA ASP A 157 -8.41 24.42 -2.36
C ASP A 157 -8.03 25.48 -3.40
N ALA A 158 -8.97 25.81 -4.28
CA ALA A 158 -8.79 26.93 -5.18
C ALA A 158 -8.58 28.16 -4.29
N LYS A 159 -7.49 28.89 -4.54
CA LYS A 159 -7.19 30.15 -3.84
C LYS A 159 -8.32 31.14 -3.97
#